data_AF-A0A1E2SIQ2-F1
#
_entry.id   AF-A0A1E2SIQ2-F1
#
_cell.length_a   1.000
_cell.length_b   1.000
_cell.length_c   1.000
_cell.angle_alpha   90.00
_cell.angle_beta   90.00
_cell.angle_gamma   90.00
#
_symmetry.space_group_name_H-M   'P 1'
#
loop_
_entity.id
_entity.type
_entity.pdbx_description
1 polymer ?
#
loop_
_entity_poly.entity_id
_entity_poly.type
_entity_poly.pdbx_seq_one_letter_code
_entity_poly.pdbx_strand_id
1 'polypeptide(L)'
;MRDVDFTNRVIIVGRSYSPGRNGELILQGTKGRKLRHVPLIDALQPYAKEAAVAKAPDALLFDGILGGRLTGGTFKRAVGWEMIRSVLGRPDFKVKDLRHTFATMMLDAGVSANDTKDVLGHSSLQVTDIYTRARAASRAAAVLDNHINGPEMVQKHEMKGEAKD
;
A
#
# COMPACT_ATOMS: atom_id res chain seq x y z
N MET A 1 3.56 14.00 -10.30
CA MET A 1 3.91 12.68 -9.73
C MET A 1 3.56 11.56 -10.71
N ARG A 2 4.53 10.79 -11.24
CA ARG A 2 4.27 9.76 -12.28
C ARG A 2 4.06 8.33 -11.75
N ASP A 3 4.52 8.04 -10.54
CA ASP A 3 4.53 6.68 -9.97
C ASP A 3 3.21 6.37 -9.24
N VAL A 4 2.20 7.24 -9.32
CA VAL A 4 0.89 7.08 -8.69
C VAL A 4 -0.19 7.27 -9.74
N ASP A 5 -1.02 6.25 -9.93
CA ASP A 5 -2.23 6.29 -10.74
C ASP A 5 -3.45 6.37 -9.82
N PHE A 6 -3.95 7.59 -9.61
CA PHE A 6 -5.11 7.82 -8.74
C PHE A 6 -6.42 7.32 -9.35
N THR A 7 -6.50 7.23 -10.68
CA THR A 7 -7.70 6.74 -11.38
C THR A 7 -7.85 5.24 -11.19
N ASN A 8 -6.78 4.49 -11.44
CA ASN A 8 -6.77 3.03 -11.27
C ASN A 8 -6.45 2.59 -9.83
N ARG A 9 -6.14 3.56 -8.95
CA ARG A 9 -5.83 3.36 -7.53
C ARG A 9 -4.62 2.44 -7.32
N VAL A 10 -3.52 2.75 -7.99
CA VAL A 10 -2.29 1.96 -7.96
C VAL A 10 -1.07 2.85 -7.73
N ILE A 11 -0.16 2.41 -6.85
CA ILE A 11 1.21 2.92 -6.76
C ILE A 11 2.14 1.98 -7.52
N ILE A 12 2.95 2.54 -8.42
CA ILE A 12 3.91 1.80 -9.25
C ILE A 12 5.30 1.88 -8.60
N VAL A 13 5.75 0.78 -8.00
CA VAL A 13 7.07 0.69 -7.38
C VAL A 13 8.04 0.02 -8.35
N GLY A 14 8.78 0.85 -9.10
CA GLY A 14 9.78 0.38 -10.07
C GLY A 14 11.24 0.50 -9.61
N ARG A 15 11.48 1.21 -8.51
CA ARG A 15 12.83 1.58 -8.06
C ARG A 15 12.89 1.59 -6.54
N SER A 16 14.09 1.36 -6.01
CA SER A 16 14.34 1.42 -4.57
C SER A 16 15.67 2.09 -4.31
N TYR A 17 15.74 2.89 -3.26
CA TYR A 17 17.00 3.35 -2.72
C TYR A 17 17.54 2.33 -1.73
N SER A 18 18.80 1.95 -1.90
CA SER A 18 19.52 1.09 -0.97
C SER A 18 20.84 1.76 -0.60
N PRO A 19 21.37 1.49 0.62
CA PRO A 19 22.72 1.92 0.96
C PRO A 19 23.73 1.33 -0.03
N GLY A 20 24.53 2.21 -0.62
CA GLY A 20 25.71 1.91 -1.40
C GLY A 20 26.88 1.56 -0.49
N ARG A 21 28.04 1.30 -1.10
CA ARG A 21 29.20 0.76 -0.39
C ARG A 21 29.74 1.73 0.67
N ASN A 22 29.54 3.03 0.49
CA ASN A 22 30.01 4.07 1.41
C ASN A 22 28.85 4.69 2.23
N GLY A 23 27.71 4.02 2.30
CA GLY A 23 26.53 4.47 3.06
C GLY A 23 25.64 5.49 2.34
N GLU A 24 26.03 5.93 1.14
CA GLU A 24 25.22 6.79 0.27
C GLU A 24 23.99 6.03 -0.23
N LEU A 25 22.83 6.68 -0.33
CA LEU A 25 21.67 6.02 -0.95
C LEU A 25 21.82 6.00 -2.47
N ILE A 26 21.98 4.82 -3.04
CA ILE A 26 21.99 4.62 -4.50
C ILE A 26 20.62 4.19 -5.01
N LEU A 27 20.20 4.77 -6.13
CA LEU A 27 18.99 4.33 -6.82
C LEU A 27 19.30 2.99 -7.49
N GLN A 28 18.69 1.93 -7.00
CA GLN A 28 18.72 0.64 -7.65
C GLN A 28 17.36 0.38 -8.30
N GLY A 29 17.38 -0.25 -9.48
CA GLY A 29 16.19 -0.94 -9.95
C GLY A 29 15.81 -2.03 -8.93
N THR A 30 14.53 -2.40 -8.87
CA THR A 30 14.15 -3.59 -8.10
C THR A 30 14.99 -4.79 -8.57
N LYS A 31 15.40 -5.70 -7.66
CA LYS A 31 16.11 -6.93 -8.04
C LYS A 31 15.29 -7.65 -9.12
N GLY A 32 15.77 -7.62 -10.38
CA GLY A 32 15.08 -8.16 -11.56
C GLY A 32 14.30 -7.18 -12.47
N ARG A 33 14.38 -5.85 -12.26
CA ARG A 33 13.71 -4.80 -13.08
C ARG A 33 12.18 -4.93 -13.19
N LYS A 34 11.52 -5.67 -12.29
CA LYS A 34 10.06 -5.84 -12.30
C LYS A 34 9.39 -4.68 -11.56
N LEU A 35 8.52 -3.97 -12.28
CA LEU A 35 7.57 -3.04 -11.68
C LEU A 35 6.63 -3.80 -10.75
N ARG A 36 6.31 -3.20 -9.60
CA ARG A 36 5.31 -3.73 -8.66
C ARG A 36 4.13 -2.78 -8.64
N HIS A 37 2.93 -3.32 -8.76
CA HIS A 37 1.69 -2.57 -8.67
C HIS A 37 1.13 -2.80 -7.28
N VAL A 38 1.09 -1.76 -6.47
CA VAL A 38 0.61 -1.81 -5.08
C VAL A 38 -0.75 -1.13 -5.03
N PRO A 39 -1.79 -1.76 -4.45
CA PRO A 39 -3.10 -1.14 -4.33
C PRO A 39 -3.06 0.12 -3.46
N LEU A 40 -3.80 1.15 -3.89
CA LEU A 40 -4.11 2.33 -3.11
C LEU A 40 -5.57 2.25 -2.63
N ILE A 41 -5.76 1.73 -1.42
CA ILE A 41 -7.09 1.65 -0.78
C ILE A 41 -7.69 3.04 -0.55
N ASP A 42 -9.02 3.13 -0.44
CA ASP A 42 -9.71 4.43 -0.40
C ASP A 42 -9.32 5.23 0.84
N ALA A 43 -9.13 4.55 1.97
CA ALA A 43 -8.64 5.16 3.20
C ALA A 43 -7.27 5.85 3.04
N LEU A 44 -6.44 5.44 2.06
CA LEU A 44 -5.12 6.01 1.82
C LEU A 44 -5.08 7.06 0.70
N GLN A 45 -6.13 7.17 -0.12
CA GLN A 45 -6.18 8.11 -1.23
C GLN A 45 -6.00 9.57 -0.81
N PRO A 46 -6.66 10.09 0.26
CA PRO A 46 -6.51 11.49 0.66
C PRO A 46 -5.06 11.83 1.01
N TYR A 47 -4.39 10.98 1.80
CA TYR A 47 -2.99 11.17 2.19
C TYR A 47 -2.04 11.11 1.01
N ALA A 48 -2.27 10.20 0.05
CA ALA A 48 -1.46 10.12 -1.16
C ALA A 48 -1.64 11.35 -2.07
N LYS A 49 -2.88 11.88 -2.17
CA LYS A 49 -3.17 13.10 -2.92
C LYS A 49 -2.50 14.31 -2.28
N GLU A 50 -2.64 14.46 -0.97
CA GLU A 50 -1.98 15.52 -0.19
C GLU A 50 -0.46 15.47 -0.38
N ALA A 51 0.15 14.29 -0.23
CA ALA A 51 1.59 14.09 -0.43
C ALA A 51 2.06 14.38 -1.87
N ALA A 52 1.17 14.37 -2.86
CA ALA A 52 1.49 14.65 -4.26
C ALA A 52 1.29 16.12 -4.67
N VAL A 53 0.69 16.97 -3.81
CA VAL A 53 0.43 18.39 -4.11
C VAL A 53 1.73 19.11 -4.43
N ALA A 54 1.71 19.91 -5.50
CA ALA A 54 2.84 20.72 -5.98
C ALA A 54 4.13 19.93 -6.31
N LYS A 55 4.06 18.59 -6.43
CA LYS A 55 5.22 17.76 -6.76
C LYS A 55 5.39 17.55 -8.25
N ALA A 56 6.62 17.78 -8.72
CA ALA A 56 7.03 17.47 -10.10
C ALA A 56 6.77 15.98 -10.46
N PRO A 57 6.68 15.63 -11.75
CA PRO A 57 6.48 14.25 -12.19
C PRO A 57 7.44 13.23 -11.57
N ASP A 58 8.72 13.58 -11.45
CA ASP A 58 9.80 12.71 -10.96
C ASP A 58 10.13 12.87 -9.46
N ALA A 59 9.39 13.70 -8.74
CA ALA A 59 9.59 13.90 -7.30
C ALA A 59 9.20 12.65 -6.49
N LEU A 60 9.73 12.53 -5.29
CA LEU A 60 9.34 11.46 -4.35
C LEU A 60 7.92 11.72 -3.83
N LEU A 61 7.06 10.70 -3.81
CA LEU A 61 5.74 10.83 -3.16
C LEU A 61 5.90 11.15 -1.67
N PHE A 62 6.80 10.44 -1.00
CA PHE A 62 7.17 10.69 0.39
C PHE A 62 8.63 11.10 0.48
N ASP A 63 8.86 12.36 0.83
CA ASP A 63 10.15 12.97 1.12
C ASP A 63 10.28 13.30 2.61
N GLY A 64 11.52 13.52 3.05
CA GLY A 64 11.78 14.12 4.35
C GLY A 64 11.48 15.63 4.32
N ILE A 65 11.47 16.24 5.50
CA ILE A 65 11.16 17.67 5.71
C ILE A 65 12.00 18.61 4.82
N LEU A 66 13.22 18.21 4.47
CA LEU A 66 14.11 18.98 3.59
C LEU A 66 13.97 18.63 2.09
N GLY A 67 12.88 17.97 1.68
CA GLY A 67 12.68 17.47 0.31
C GLY A 67 13.58 16.28 -0.07
N GLY A 68 14.40 15.81 0.87
CA GLY A 68 15.32 14.70 0.69
C GLY A 68 14.64 13.32 0.84
N ARG A 69 15.42 12.25 0.66
CA ARG A 69 14.90 10.88 0.77
C ARG A 69 14.61 10.50 2.22
N LEU A 70 13.58 9.69 2.43
CA LEU A 70 13.36 9.02 3.70
C LEU A 70 14.33 7.83 3.84
N THR A 71 15.12 7.85 4.92
CA THR A 71 15.86 6.68 5.40
C THR A 71 14.98 5.87 6.36
N GLY A 72 15.34 4.61 6.62
CA GLY A 72 14.67 3.82 7.64
C GLY A 72 14.71 4.46 9.03
N GLY A 73 15.80 5.16 9.37
CA GLY A 73 15.95 5.88 10.63
C GLY A 73 15.06 7.13 10.71
N THR A 74 15.04 7.96 9.67
CA THR A 74 14.19 9.17 9.62
C THR A 74 12.71 8.80 9.63
N PHE A 75 12.32 7.75 8.90
CA PHE A 75 10.95 7.24 8.92
C PHE A 75 10.53 6.82 10.35
N LYS A 76 11.31 5.95 10.99
CA LYS A 76 11.00 5.46 12.34
C LYS A 76 10.86 6.59 13.36
N ARG A 77 11.72 7.62 13.26
CA ARG A 77 11.60 8.81 14.12
C ARG A 77 10.35 9.61 13.81
N ALA A 78 10.09 9.88 12.52
CA ALA A 78 8.94 10.68 12.09
C ALA A 78 7.60 10.09 12.54
N VAL A 79 7.47 8.76 12.50
CA VAL A 79 6.23 8.06 12.91
C VAL A 79 6.22 7.67 14.40
N GLY A 80 7.26 8.02 15.18
CA GLY A 80 7.34 7.64 16.59
C GLY A 80 7.39 6.12 16.80
N TRP A 81 8.11 5.37 15.96
CA TRP A 81 8.06 3.90 15.94
C TRP A 81 8.37 3.23 17.30
N GLU A 82 9.29 3.79 18.09
CA GLU A 82 9.58 3.28 19.44
C GLU A 82 8.43 3.48 20.41
N MET A 83 7.71 4.61 20.31
CA MET A 83 6.50 4.85 21.08
C MET A 83 5.41 3.85 20.69
N ILE A 84 5.21 3.60 19.39
CA ILE A 84 4.27 2.58 18.90
C ILE A 84 4.62 1.20 19.46
N ARG A 85 5.90 0.78 19.40
CA ARG A 85 6.36 -0.50 19.97
C ARG A 85 6.09 -0.59 21.47
N SER A 86 6.30 0.50 22.19
CA SER A 86 6.07 0.59 23.64
C SER A 86 4.59 0.45 23.98
N VAL A 87 3.72 1.24 23.34
CA VAL A 87 2.27 1.22 23.56
C VAL A 87 1.66 -0.15 23.21
N LEU A 88 2.15 -0.80 22.15
CA LEU A 88 1.71 -2.13 21.76
C LEU A 88 2.31 -3.25 22.63
N GLY A 89 3.27 -2.96 23.51
CA GLY A 89 4.00 -3.99 24.26
C GLY A 89 4.80 -4.95 23.36
N ARG A 90 5.20 -4.51 22.16
CA ARG A 90 5.85 -5.33 21.13
C ARG A 90 7.22 -4.77 20.75
N PRO A 91 8.25 -5.00 21.59
CA PRO A 91 9.61 -4.57 21.28
C PRO A 91 10.19 -5.32 20.07
N ASP A 92 9.65 -6.44 19.63
CA ASP A 92 10.12 -7.17 18.45
C ASP A 92 9.51 -6.64 17.13
N PHE A 93 8.50 -5.76 17.19
CA PHE A 93 7.75 -5.28 16.03
C PHE A 93 8.58 -4.40 15.10
N LYS A 94 8.74 -4.87 13.87
CA LYS A 94 9.52 -4.24 12.80
C LYS A 94 8.59 -3.69 11.73
N VAL A 95 9.04 -2.63 11.05
CA VAL A 95 8.29 -2.02 9.93
C VAL A 95 7.92 -3.05 8.84
N LYS A 96 8.79 -4.05 8.60
CA LYS A 96 8.50 -5.13 7.63
C LYS A 96 7.32 -6.01 8.05
N ASP A 97 6.98 -6.06 9.33
CA ASP A 97 5.88 -6.88 9.82
C ASP A 97 4.54 -6.28 9.37
N LEU A 98 4.47 -4.96 9.12
CA LEU A 98 3.32 -4.33 8.44
C LEU A 98 3.06 -4.95 7.07
N ARG A 99 4.12 -5.32 6.33
CA ARG A 99 3.98 -6.01 5.03
C ARG A 99 3.38 -7.40 5.22
N HIS A 100 3.76 -8.10 6.29
CA HIS A 100 3.19 -9.41 6.62
C HIS A 100 1.72 -9.28 7.01
N THR A 101 1.38 -8.32 7.86
CA THR A 101 -0.02 -8.01 8.20
C THR A 101 -0.85 -7.72 6.95
N PHE A 102 -0.34 -6.88 6.05
CA PHE A 102 -1.00 -6.60 4.77
C PHE A 102 -1.20 -7.85 3.90
N ALA A 103 -0.21 -8.75 3.85
CA ALA A 103 -0.33 -10.02 3.15
C ALA A 103 -1.45 -10.90 3.74
N THR A 104 -1.50 -11.02 5.07
CA THR A 104 -2.54 -11.76 5.79
C THR A 104 -3.91 -11.14 5.55
N MET A 105 -4.06 -9.81 5.67
CA MET A 105 -5.33 -9.12 5.41
C MET A 105 -5.85 -9.37 3.99
N MET A 106 -4.97 -9.38 2.98
CA MET A 106 -5.38 -9.72 1.62
C MET A 106 -5.92 -11.15 1.51
N LEU A 107 -5.21 -12.12 2.12
CA LEU A 107 -5.61 -13.52 2.08
C LEU A 107 -6.93 -13.74 2.85
N ASP A 108 -7.05 -13.15 4.05
CA ASP A 108 -8.25 -13.24 4.90
C ASP A 108 -9.48 -12.62 4.22
N ALA A 109 -9.27 -11.56 3.45
CA ALA A 109 -10.31 -10.93 2.66
C ALA A 109 -10.65 -11.69 1.36
N GLY A 110 -9.94 -12.79 1.05
CA GLY A 110 -10.21 -13.67 -0.09
C GLY A 110 -9.46 -13.34 -1.37
N VAL A 111 -8.44 -12.48 -1.32
CA VAL A 111 -7.53 -12.26 -2.46
C VAL A 111 -6.74 -13.54 -2.73
N SER A 112 -6.64 -13.96 -3.99
CA SER A 112 -5.91 -15.17 -4.35
C SER A 112 -4.43 -15.08 -3.95
N ALA A 113 -3.84 -16.20 -3.53
CA ALA A 113 -2.42 -16.22 -3.15
C ALA A 113 -1.48 -15.77 -4.28
N ASN A 114 -1.88 -15.95 -5.54
CA ASN A 114 -1.13 -15.46 -6.70
C ASN A 114 -1.22 -13.94 -6.81
N ASP A 115 -2.41 -13.35 -6.71
CA ASP A 115 -2.59 -11.89 -6.71
C ASP A 115 -1.86 -11.24 -5.53
N THR A 116 -1.93 -11.84 -4.33
CA THR A 116 -1.18 -11.41 -3.15
C THR A 116 0.33 -11.42 -3.40
N LYS A 117 0.87 -12.50 -4.00
CA LYS A 117 2.30 -12.59 -4.34
C LYS A 117 2.73 -11.53 -5.34
N ASP A 118 1.91 -11.25 -6.34
CA ASP A 118 2.17 -10.23 -7.36
C ASP A 118 2.24 -8.83 -6.75
N VAL A 119 1.28 -8.47 -5.90
CA VAL A 119 1.28 -7.21 -5.16
C VAL A 119 2.52 -7.11 -4.25
N LEU A 120 2.90 -8.20 -3.59
CA LEU A 120 4.10 -8.26 -2.74
C LEU A 120 5.41 -8.35 -3.54
N GLY A 121 5.39 -8.60 -4.84
CA GLY A 121 6.57 -8.68 -5.69
C GLY A 121 7.55 -9.81 -5.30
N HIS A 122 7.04 -10.98 -4.90
CA HIS A 122 7.84 -12.20 -4.72
C HIS A 122 8.05 -12.91 -6.06
N SER A 123 9.26 -13.44 -6.31
CA SER A 123 9.71 -13.85 -7.65
C SER A 123 9.48 -15.32 -8.05
N SER A 124 8.76 -16.16 -7.28
CA SER A 124 8.40 -17.53 -7.70
C SER A 124 7.01 -17.94 -7.15
N LEU A 125 6.18 -18.70 -7.85
CA LEU A 125 6.39 -19.60 -8.99
C LEU A 125 5.68 -19.11 -10.25
N GLN A 126 6.30 -19.40 -11.41
CA GLN A 126 5.82 -19.08 -12.77
C GLN A 126 4.32 -19.28 -12.93
N VAL A 127 3.60 -18.26 -13.42
CA VAL A 127 2.83 -18.27 -14.68
C VAL A 127 2.53 -16.80 -15.05
N THR A 128 2.59 -16.56 -16.36
CA THR A 128 2.36 -15.33 -17.12
C THR A 128 0.96 -14.76 -16.92
N ASP A 129 0.85 -13.44 -16.65
CA ASP A 129 0.14 -12.53 -17.55
C ASP A 129 0.48 -11.05 -17.22
N ILE A 130 0.99 -10.31 -18.21
CA ILE A 130 1.51 -8.95 -18.00
C ILE A 130 0.37 -7.93 -17.81
N TYR A 131 -0.86 -8.28 -18.22
CA TYR A 131 -2.05 -7.43 -18.09
C TYR A 131 -2.87 -7.65 -16.80
N THR A 132 -2.58 -8.69 -16.03
CA THR A 132 -3.35 -9.02 -14.82
C THR A 132 -2.92 -8.21 -13.60
N ARG A 133 -1.70 -7.67 -13.56
CA ARG A 133 -1.11 -7.10 -12.34
C ARG A 133 -1.77 -5.81 -11.83
N ALA A 134 -2.15 -4.90 -12.73
CA ALA A 134 -2.91 -3.71 -12.33
C ALA A 134 -4.33 -4.09 -11.86
N ARG A 135 -4.98 -5.03 -12.56
CA ARG A 135 -6.28 -5.57 -12.14
C ARG A 135 -6.20 -6.33 -10.81
N ALA A 136 -5.11 -7.05 -10.54
CA ALA A 136 -4.85 -7.73 -9.29
C ALA A 136 -4.72 -6.74 -8.14
N ALA A 137 -3.97 -5.65 -8.33
CA ALA A 137 -3.92 -4.56 -7.36
C ALA A 137 -5.31 -3.94 -7.14
N SER A 138 -6.05 -3.56 -8.19
CA SER A 138 -7.40 -2.98 -8.03
C SER A 138 -8.38 -3.93 -7.32
N ARG A 139 -8.36 -5.25 -7.62
CA ARG A 139 -9.16 -6.25 -6.89
C ARG A 139 -8.75 -6.32 -5.42
N ALA A 140 -7.46 -6.37 -5.13
CA ALA A 140 -6.95 -6.40 -3.76
C ALA A 140 -7.35 -5.14 -2.98
N ALA A 141 -7.35 -3.96 -3.63
CA ALA A 141 -7.81 -2.72 -3.01
C ALA A 141 -9.28 -2.81 -2.59
N ALA A 142 -10.19 -3.15 -3.51
CA ALA A 142 -11.62 -3.23 -3.25
C ALA A 142 -11.97 -4.25 -2.15
N VAL A 143 -11.30 -5.41 -2.19
CA VAL A 143 -11.48 -6.47 -1.19
C VAL A 143 -10.98 -6.02 0.19
N LEU A 144 -9.85 -5.32 0.26
CA LEU A 144 -9.33 -4.76 1.50
C LEU A 144 -10.19 -3.61 2.04
N ASP A 145 -10.74 -2.74 1.18
CA ASP A 145 -11.66 -1.69 1.62
C ASP A 145 -12.87 -2.31 2.32
N ASN A 146 -13.47 -3.35 1.73
CA ASN A 146 -14.60 -4.06 2.34
C ASN A 146 -14.21 -4.74 3.67
N HIS A 147 -13.01 -5.31 3.74
CA HIS A 147 -12.53 -5.96 4.97
C HIS A 147 -12.24 -4.96 6.10
N ILE A 148 -11.65 -3.80 5.76
CA ILE A 148 -11.30 -2.75 6.73
C ILE A 148 -12.55 -2.03 7.24
N ASN A 149 -13.51 -1.74 6.36
CA ASN A 149 -14.72 -1.00 6.72
C ASN A 149 -15.82 -1.88 7.34
N GLY A 150 -15.65 -3.21 7.32
CA GLY A 150 -16.71 -4.17 7.65
C GLY A 150 -17.79 -4.24 6.55
N PRO A 151 -18.65 -5.27 6.51
CA PRO A 151 -19.81 -5.23 5.63
C PRO A 151 -20.69 -4.06 6.08
N GLU A 152 -20.99 -3.13 5.16
CA GLU A 152 -22.03 -2.14 5.39
C GLU A 152 -23.29 -2.86 5.91
N MET A 153 -23.71 -2.57 7.14
CA MET A 153 -25.08 -2.84 7.54
C MET A 153 -25.97 -1.94 6.70
N VAL A 154 -26.41 -2.46 5.56
CA VAL A 154 -27.53 -1.90 4.79
C VAL A 154 -28.73 -1.87 5.74
N GLN A 155 -28.95 -0.74 6.42
CA GLN A 155 -30.21 -0.49 7.11
C GLN A 155 -31.31 -0.41 6.04
N LYS A 156 -31.95 -1.54 5.76
CA LYS A 156 -33.28 -1.56 5.14
C LYS A 156 -34.26 -0.90 6.11
N HIS A 157 -34.44 0.42 6.02
CA HIS A 157 -35.67 1.07 6.44
C HIS A 157 -36.73 0.81 5.37
N GLU A 158 -37.32 -0.38 5.39
CA GLU A 158 -38.62 -0.59 4.75
C GLU A 158 -39.67 0.07 5.66
N MET A 159 -40.09 1.28 5.29
CA MET A 159 -41.31 1.88 5.81
C MET A 159 -42.51 1.11 5.22
N LYS A 160 -42.92 0.07 5.94
CA LYS A 160 -44.26 -0.52 5.81
C LYS A 160 -45.24 0.44 6.49
N GLY A 161 -45.91 1.26 5.70
CA GLY A 161 -47.10 2.03 6.10
C GLY A 161 -48.26 1.56 5.25
N GLU A 162 -48.97 0.55 5.73
CA GLU A 162 -50.19 0.02 5.14
C GLU A 162 -51.26 1.10 5.02
N ALA A 163 -51.85 1.18 3.82
CA ALA A 163 -53.19 1.70 3.66
C ALA A 163 -54.15 0.85 4.50
N LYS A 164 -54.94 1.50 5.34
CA LYS A 164 -56.22 0.97 5.80
C LYS A 164 -57.28 2.05 5.64
N ASP A 165 -58.38 1.58 5.07
CA ASP A 165 -59.65 2.23 4.77
C ASP A 165 -60.22 3.13 5.87
#